data_AF-A0A4P9YTD2-F1
#
_entry.id   AF-A0A4P9YTD2-F1
#
_cell.length_a   1.000
_cell.length_b   1.000
_cell.length_c   1.000
_cell.angle_alpha   90.00
_cell.angle_beta   90.00
_cell.angle_gamma   90.00
#
_symmetry.space_group_name_H-M   'P 1'
#
loop_
_entity.id
_entity.type
_entity.pdbx_description
1 polymer ?
#
loop_
_entity_poly.entity_id
_entity_poly.type
_entity_poly.pdbx_seq_one_letter_code
_entity_poly.pdbx_strand_id
1 'polypeptide(L)'
;PPFGLSTVDVCTWTDKKIILDAMRSFMSGHTSTSFAGLGFLSLYMAGKLHVFDERGFVFKPLLCLLPLLGASLVGISRICDYRHHWQDVLVGAITGFSMAYFAYRQYYPSLSSPRCHRPFSPRI
;
A
#
# COMPACT_ATOMS: atom_id res chain seq x y z
N PRO A 1 15.88 8.76 -28.55
CA PRO A 1 16.86 7.73 -29.01
C PRO A 1 16.11 6.42 -29.27
N PRO A 2 16.44 5.66 -30.33
CA PRO A 2 15.68 4.45 -30.67
C PRO A 2 15.84 3.33 -29.62
N PHE A 3 16.93 3.29 -28.82
CA PHE A 3 17.10 2.37 -27.68
C PHE A 3 18.05 2.88 -26.57
N GLY A 4 18.08 4.20 -26.30
CA GLY A 4 18.98 4.81 -25.30
C GLY A 4 18.23 5.49 -24.15
N LEU A 5 18.85 5.58 -22.96
CA LEU A 5 18.34 6.37 -21.84
C LEU A 5 18.44 7.86 -22.19
N SER A 6 17.31 8.57 -22.11
CA SER A 6 17.27 10.03 -22.26
C SER A 6 17.54 10.68 -20.91
N THR A 7 18.40 11.70 -20.87
CA THR A 7 18.64 12.54 -19.69
C THR A 7 17.64 13.68 -19.62
N VAL A 8 17.61 14.38 -18.48
CA VAL A 8 16.74 15.55 -18.22
C VAL A 8 16.93 16.70 -19.23
N ASP A 9 18.01 16.69 -20.01
CA ASP A 9 18.34 17.71 -21.01
C ASP A 9 17.35 17.76 -22.18
N VAL A 10 16.55 16.70 -22.38
CA VAL A 10 15.50 16.64 -23.41
C VAL A 10 14.22 17.36 -22.97
N CYS A 11 14.07 17.66 -21.68
CA CYS A 11 12.87 18.30 -21.14
C CYS A 11 12.84 19.81 -21.47
N THR A 12 11.73 20.28 -22.03
CA THR A 12 11.50 21.69 -22.35
C THR A 12 10.89 22.51 -21.21
N TRP A 13 10.47 21.83 -20.13
CA TRP A 13 9.89 22.46 -18.95
C TRP A 13 10.95 23.20 -18.12
N THR A 14 10.61 24.36 -17.56
CA THR A 14 11.54 25.18 -16.74
C THR A 14 11.54 24.79 -15.26
N ASP A 15 10.47 24.17 -14.76
CA ASP A 15 10.38 23.74 -13.37
C ASP A 15 11.13 22.40 -13.14
N LYS A 16 12.29 22.50 -12.50
CA LYS A 16 13.13 21.35 -12.13
C LYS A 16 12.42 20.34 -11.22
N LYS A 17 11.46 20.77 -10.39
CA LYS A 17 10.74 19.85 -9.48
C LYS A 17 9.85 18.90 -10.27
N ILE A 18 9.14 19.42 -11.26
CA ILE A 18 8.26 18.62 -12.12
C ILE A 18 9.08 17.62 -12.93
N ILE A 19 10.23 18.05 -13.46
CA ILE A 19 11.13 17.18 -14.23
C ILE A 19 11.67 16.03 -13.37
N LEU A 20 12.16 16.34 -12.16
CA LEU A 20 12.69 15.32 -11.25
C LEU A 20 11.62 14.31 -10.82
N ASP A 21 10.39 14.76 -10.58
CA ASP A 21 9.28 13.89 -10.22
C ASP A 21 8.85 13.01 -11.39
N ALA A 22 8.80 13.57 -12.61
CA ALA A 22 8.51 12.82 -13.83
C ALA A 22 9.58 11.74 -14.13
N MET A 23 10.82 11.94 -13.67
CA MET A 23 11.91 10.99 -13.86
C MET A 23 11.94 9.85 -12.83
N ARG A 24 11.13 9.93 -11.77
CA ARG A 24 11.05 8.92 -10.71
C ARG A 24 9.74 8.13 -10.84
N SER A 25 9.71 7.17 -11.77
CA SER A 25 8.52 6.34 -11.98
C SER A 25 8.49 5.08 -11.14
N PHE A 26 9.63 4.39 -10.97
CA PHE A 26 9.71 3.09 -10.30
C PHE A 26 10.32 3.21 -8.89
N MET A 27 9.72 2.68 -7.82
CA MET A 27 8.36 2.19 -7.60
C MET A 27 7.41 3.35 -7.23
N SER A 28 6.08 3.19 -7.36
CA SER A 28 5.17 4.28 -7.00
C SER A 28 5.17 4.57 -5.49
N GLY A 29 5.70 5.73 -5.10
CA GLY A 29 5.75 6.20 -3.71
C GLY A 29 4.36 6.41 -3.09
N HIS A 30 3.43 7.00 -3.83
CA HIS A 30 2.06 7.19 -3.39
C HIS A 30 1.34 5.86 -3.14
N THR A 31 1.52 4.89 -4.03
CA THR A 31 0.89 3.58 -3.87
C THR A 31 1.51 2.82 -2.70
N SER A 32 2.83 2.76 -2.62
CA SER A 32 3.53 2.03 -1.54
C SER A 32 3.20 2.57 -0.15
N THR A 33 3.24 3.88 0.05
CA THR A 33 2.86 4.51 1.33
C THR A 33 1.38 4.30 1.67
N SER A 34 0.49 4.36 0.67
CA SER A 34 -0.95 4.11 0.88
C SER A 34 -1.22 2.67 1.28
N PHE A 35 -0.61 1.70 0.60
CA PHE A 35 -0.72 0.28 0.96
C PHE A 35 -0.05 -0.06 2.30
N ALA A 36 1.02 0.65 2.68
CA ALA A 36 1.62 0.49 4.00
C ALA A 36 0.68 0.95 5.12
N GLY A 37 0.12 2.16 5.01
CA GLY A 37 -0.77 2.71 6.05
C GLY A 37 -2.15 2.06 6.07
N LEU A 38 -2.85 2.06 4.94
CA LEU A 38 -4.21 1.52 4.85
C LEU A 38 -4.23 -0.01 4.85
N GLY A 39 -3.19 -0.66 4.36
CA GLY A 39 -3.02 -2.11 4.53
C GLY A 39 -2.85 -2.49 5.98
N PHE A 40 -2.06 -1.74 6.76
CA PHE A 40 -1.95 -1.97 8.20
C PHE A 40 -3.30 -1.73 8.90
N LEU A 41 -4.02 -0.65 8.54
CA LEU A 41 -5.35 -0.37 9.08
C LEU A 41 -6.33 -1.51 8.78
N SER A 42 -6.32 -2.04 7.56
CA SER A 42 -7.12 -3.20 7.16
C SER A 42 -6.83 -4.43 8.03
N LEU A 43 -5.56 -4.78 8.22
CA LEU A 43 -5.13 -5.88 9.08
C LEU A 43 -5.53 -5.65 10.55
N TYR A 44 -5.36 -4.42 11.04
CA TYR A 44 -5.73 -4.03 12.40
C TYR A 44 -7.22 -4.20 12.64
N MET A 45 -8.07 -3.69 11.73
CA MET A 45 -9.52 -3.86 11.81
C MET A 45 -9.91 -5.33 11.75
N ALA A 46 -9.26 -6.13 10.87
CA ALA A 46 -9.54 -7.55 10.75
C ALA A 46 -9.25 -8.32 12.05
N GLY A 47 -8.19 -7.95 12.78
CA GLY A 47 -7.89 -8.49 14.10
C GLY A 47 -8.88 -8.05 15.17
N LYS A 48 -9.28 -6.76 15.19
CA LYS A 48 -10.24 -6.25 16.19
C LYS A 48 -11.65 -6.80 16.01
N LEU A 49 -12.06 -7.02 14.78
CA LEU A 49 -13.39 -7.51 14.43
C LEU A 49 -13.47 -9.04 14.42
N HIS A 50 -12.35 -9.72 14.68
CA HIS A 50 -12.27 -11.18 14.63
C HIS A 50 -12.88 -11.71 13.33
N VAL A 51 -12.32 -11.31 12.18
CA VAL A 51 -12.85 -11.70 10.86
C VAL A 51 -12.79 -13.22 10.63
N PHE A 52 -11.80 -13.89 11.22
CA PHE A 52 -11.57 -15.32 11.06
C PHE A 52 -11.91 -16.11 12.35
N ASP A 53 -12.97 -15.73 13.07
CA ASP A 53 -13.46 -16.44 14.28
C ASP A 53 -14.38 -17.62 13.97
N GLU A 54 -14.41 -18.10 12.72
CA GLU A 54 -15.30 -19.15 12.21
C GLU A 54 -16.80 -18.82 12.36
N ARG A 55 -17.14 -17.59 12.78
CA ARG A 55 -18.50 -17.08 12.92
C ARG A 55 -18.78 -16.12 11.76
N GLY A 56 -19.19 -16.71 10.63
CA GLY A 56 -19.39 -15.99 9.38
C GLY A 56 -20.32 -14.78 9.53
N PHE A 57 -19.78 -13.59 9.31
CA PHE A 57 -20.55 -12.35 9.24
C PHE A 57 -19.92 -11.40 8.22
N VAL A 58 -20.59 -11.24 7.06
CA VAL A 58 -20.04 -10.63 5.83
C VAL A 58 -19.65 -9.15 6.01
N PHE A 59 -20.32 -8.41 6.89
CA PHE A 59 -20.01 -7.00 7.09
C PHE A 59 -18.64 -6.75 7.73
N LYS A 60 -18.15 -7.68 8.56
CA LYS A 60 -16.80 -7.59 9.18
C LYS A 60 -15.69 -7.50 8.11
N PRO A 61 -15.53 -8.48 7.20
CA PRO A 61 -14.51 -8.41 6.15
C PRO A 61 -14.76 -7.27 5.18
N LEU A 62 -16.02 -6.94 4.83
CA LEU A 62 -16.31 -5.81 3.95
C LEU A 62 -15.78 -4.49 4.52
N LEU A 63 -15.99 -4.25 5.82
CA LEU A 63 -15.47 -3.07 6.51
C LEU A 63 -13.94 -3.05 6.53
N CYS A 64 -13.31 -4.21 6.68
CA CYS A 64 -11.85 -4.35 6.64
C CYS A 64 -11.26 -4.15 5.24
N LEU A 65 -12.06 -4.32 4.17
CA LEU A 65 -11.63 -4.09 2.78
C LEU A 65 -11.69 -2.61 2.39
N LEU A 66 -12.47 -1.77 3.07
CA LEU A 66 -12.59 -0.35 2.73
C LEU A 66 -11.24 0.40 2.70
N PRO A 67 -10.33 0.22 3.67
CA PRO A 67 -8.98 0.83 3.59
C PRO A 67 -8.19 0.37 2.37
N LEU A 68 -8.26 -0.92 2.01
CA LEU A 68 -7.56 -1.45 0.82
C LEU A 68 -8.15 -0.92 -0.49
N LEU A 69 -9.47 -0.73 -0.53
CA LEU A 69 -10.13 -0.04 -1.66
C LEU A 69 -9.63 1.40 -1.76
N GLY A 70 -9.53 2.12 -0.64
CA GLY A 70 -8.93 3.46 -0.60
C GLY A 70 -7.50 3.49 -1.14
N ALA A 71 -6.64 2.55 -0.71
CA ALA A 71 -5.27 2.43 -1.22
C ALA A 71 -5.22 2.13 -2.72
N SER A 72 -6.13 1.29 -3.19
CA SER A 72 -6.27 0.93 -4.61
C SER A 72 -6.70 2.15 -5.44
N LEU A 73 -7.64 2.96 -4.96
CA LEU A 73 -8.06 4.20 -5.62
C LEU A 73 -6.89 5.20 -5.75
N VAL A 74 -6.04 5.31 -4.72
CA VAL A 74 -4.82 6.12 -4.81
C VAL A 74 -3.91 5.59 -5.92
N GLY A 75 -3.71 4.28 -6.00
CA GLY A 75 -2.94 3.65 -7.08
C GLY A 75 -3.54 3.89 -8.47
N ILE A 76 -4.85 3.72 -8.62
CA ILE A 76 -5.56 3.96 -9.89
C ILE A 76 -5.40 5.42 -10.33
N SER A 77 -5.49 6.38 -9.40
CA SER A 77 -5.27 7.80 -9.73
C SER A 77 -3.90 8.05 -10.37
N ARG A 78 -2.86 7.31 -9.94
CA ARG A 78 -1.50 7.44 -10.49
C ARG A 78 -1.38 6.94 -11.93
N ILE A 79 -2.19 5.94 -12.29
CA ILE A 79 -2.27 5.42 -13.66
C ILE A 79 -3.08 6.41 -14.53
N CYS A 80 -4.23 6.88 -14.02
CA CYS A 80 -5.09 7.83 -14.73
C CYS A 80 -4.40 9.17 -15.02
N ASP A 81 -3.54 9.63 -14.12
CA ASP A 81 -2.75 10.86 -14.30
C ASP A 81 -1.55 10.67 -15.25
N TYR A 82 -1.37 9.48 -15.85
CA TYR A 82 -0.22 9.10 -16.69
C TYR A 82 1.14 9.31 -16.01
N ARG A 83 1.19 9.25 -14.67
CA ARG A 83 2.42 9.46 -13.88
C ARG A 83 3.19 8.18 -13.64
N HIS A 84 2.50 7.04 -13.65
CA HIS A 84 3.09 5.74 -13.37
C HIS A 84 2.58 4.69 -14.34
N HIS A 85 3.48 3.77 -14.70
CA HIS A 85 3.05 2.55 -15.37
C HIS A 85 2.34 1.66 -14.35
N TRP A 86 1.42 0.82 -14.81
CA TRP A 86 0.70 -0.11 -13.93
C TRP A 86 1.65 -1.03 -13.13
N GLN A 87 2.83 -1.34 -13.69
CA GLN A 87 3.88 -2.13 -13.04
C GLN A 87 4.45 -1.43 -11.80
N ASP A 88 4.68 -0.11 -11.89
CA ASP A 88 5.19 0.71 -10.79
C ASP A 88 4.21 0.73 -9.61
N VAL A 89 2.91 0.78 -9.93
CA VAL A 89 1.80 0.75 -8.97
C VAL A 89 1.68 -0.63 -8.34
N LEU A 90 1.75 -1.71 -9.14
CA LEU A 90 1.68 -3.08 -8.64
C LEU A 90 2.84 -3.40 -7.69
N VAL A 91 4.09 -3.09 -8.08
CA VAL A 91 5.27 -3.31 -7.22
C VAL A 91 5.21 -2.45 -5.97
N GLY A 92 4.74 -1.20 -6.09
CA GLY A 92 4.50 -0.32 -4.95
C GLY A 92 3.48 -0.92 -3.96
N ALA A 93 2.35 -1.44 -4.47
CA ALA A 93 1.32 -2.07 -3.65
C ALA A 93 1.84 -3.33 -2.92
N ILE A 94 2.56 -4.21 -3.61
CA ILE A 94 3.17 -5.41 -3.02
C ILE A 94 4.16 -5.02 -1.92
N THR A 95 5.04 -4.05 -2.18
CA THR A 95 6.05 -3.61 -1.23
C THR A 95 5.40 -2.99 0.01
N GLY A 96 4.44 -2.08 -0.19
CA GLY A 96 3.71 -1.42 0.90
C GLY A 96 2.93 -2.41 1.75
N PHE A 97 2.19 -3.33 1.13
CA PHE A 97 1.43 -4.35 1.86
C PHE A 97 2.32 -5.34 2.60
N SER A 98 3.47 -5.71 2.02
CA SER A 98 4.46 -6.57 2.70
C SER A 98 4.99 -5.92 3.98
N MET A 99 5.28 -4.62 3.94
CA MET A 99 5.71 -3.87 5.13
C MET A 99 4.58 -3.73 6.16
N ALA A 100 3.35 -3.49 5.71
CA ALA A 100 2.18 -3.48 6.59
C ALA A 100 1.98 -4.82 7.31
N TYR A 101 2.10 -5.93 6.57
CA TYR A 101 1.99 -7.27 7.13
C TYR A 101 3.12 -7.55 8.13
N PHE A 102 4.36 -7.23 7.78
CA PHE A 102 5.50 -7.36 8.69
C PHE A 102 5.28 -6.58 9.99
N ALA A 103 4.90 -5.31 9.90
CA ALA A 103 4.61 -4.47 11.06
C ALA A 103 3.45 -5.05 11.89
N TYR A 104 2.36 -5.50 11.25
CA TYR A 104 1.25 -6.14 11.95
C TYR A 104 1.71 -7.38 12.72
N ARG A 105 2.49 -8.27 12.09
CA ARG A 105 2.99 -9.50 12.73
C ARG A 105 3.98 -9.26 13.85
N GLN A 106 4.69 -8.14 13.84
CA GLN A 106 5.58 -7.75 14.92
C GLN A 106 4.82 -7.42 16.22
N TYR A 107 3.63 -6.83 16.11
CA TYR A 107 2.85 -6.38 17.26
C TYR A 107 1.65 -7.26 17.60
N TYR A 108 1.10 -7.99 16.63
CA TYR A 108 -0.13 -8.78 16.76
C TYR A 108 0.07 -10.23 16.30
N PRO A 109 -0.67 -11.19 16.89
CA PRO A 109 -0.66 -12.57 16.41
C PRO A 109 -1.42 -12.71 15.08
N SER A 110 -1.45 -13.93 14.54
CA SER A 110 -2.22 -14.25 13.34
C SER A 110 -3.69 -13.82 13.44
N LEU A 111 -4.29 -13.42 12.32
CA LEU A 111 -5.71 -13.04 12.26
C LEU A 111 -6.66 -14.19 12.63
N SER A 112 -6.25 -15.43 12.41
CA SER A 112 -6.98 -16.64 12.83
C SER A 112 -6.79 -16.99 14.30
N SER A 113 -5.93 -16.27 15.03
CA SER A 113 -5.74 -16.50 16.46
C SER A 113 -6.96 -16.00 17.24
N PRO A 114 -7.44 -16.73 18.28
CA PRO A 114 -8.47 -16.24 19.19
C PRO A 114 -8.12 -14.93 19.91
N ARG A 115 -6.83 -14.55 19.90
CA ARG A 115 -6.31 -13.31 20.50
C ARG A 115 -5.83 -12.29 19.47
N CYS A 116 -6.29 -12.36 18.22
CA CYS A 116 -5.89 -11.44 17.14
C CYS A 116 -6.18 -9.95 17.42
N HIS A 117 -7.09 -9.65 18.35
CA HIS A 117 -7.39 -8.29 18.80
C HIS A 117 -6.39 -7.72 19.82
N ARG A 118 -5.57 -8.56 20.46
CA ARG A 118 -4.63 -8.14 21.52
C ARG A 118 -3.20 -8.08 21.00
N PRO A 119 -2.48 -6.96 21.23
CA PRO A 119 -1.07 -6.90 20.91
C PRO A 119 -0.25 -7.79 21.86
N PHE A 120 0.95 -8.15 21.43
CA PHE A 120 1.94 -8.80 22.31
C PHE A 120 2.32 -7.88 23.48
N SER A 121 2.70 -8.48 24.60
CA SER A 121 3.22 -7.74 25.74
C SER A 121 4.48 -6.98 25.33
N PRO A 122 4.67 -5.73 25.78
CA PRO A 122 5.96 -5.06 25.72
C PRO A 122 7.05 -5.96 26.32
N ARG A 123 8.27 -5.84 25.79
CA ARG A 123 9.44 -6.59 26.28
C ARG A 123 9.94 -6.08 27.64
N ILE A 124 9.43 -4.94 28.10
CA ILE A 124 9.82 -4.23 29.33
C ILE A 124 8.65 -4.15 30.29
#